data_AF-A0A0C2MEG6-F1
#
_entry.id   AF-A0A0C2MEG6-F1
#
_cell.length_a   1.000
_cell.length_b   1.000
_cell.length_c   1.000
_cell.angle_alpha   90.00
_cell.angle_beta   90.00
_cell.angle_gamma   90.00
#
_symmetry.space_group_name_H-M   'P 1'
#
loop_
_entity.id
_entity.type
_entity.pdbx_description
1 polymer ?
#
loop_
_entity_poly.entity_id
_entity_poly.type
_entity_poly.pdbx_seq_one_letter_code
_entity_poly.pdbx_strand_id
1 'polypeptide(L)'
;MVLVVYVGFFAMRVSFAYSAVCAYNFGDRKGNGYNKMLAELNIKISLHGEFSNQQKNESGEKCDKIDLSIIKNPRIWYSFKSETEHEFTDRLHKHECKRHRLDNEDSNAFMKRAINTCKELVGYLNTVYCRIDADKQLNVVKEVILQDKVRSRIRKNGCHKSYSVRDAVRTENKCF
;
A
#
# COMPACT_ATOMS: atom_id res chain seq x y z
N MET A 1 14.89 -34.37 23.31
CA MET A 1 15.54 -33.04 23.28
C MET A 1 15.59 -32.39 21.90
N VAL A 2 15.61 -33.13 20.79
CA VAL A 2 15.70 -32.56 19.43
C VAL A 2 14.44 -31.75 19.03
N LEU A 3 13.23 -32.16 19.45
CA LEU A 3 11.97 -31.51 19.06
C LEU A 3 11.81 -30.06 19.56
N VAL A 4 12.36 -29.75 20.74
CA VAL A 4 12.22 -28.43 21.39
C VAL A 4 13.03 -27.36 20.65
N VAL A 5 14.17 -27.74 20.06
CA VAL A 5 15.02 -26.85 19.27
C VAL A 5 14.32 -26.46 17.97
N TYR A 6 13.64 -27.40 17.31
CA TYR A 6 12.89 -27.12 16.08
C TYR A 6 11.68 -26.23 16.32
N VAL A 7 10.93 -26.43 17.40
CA VAL A 7 9.77 -25.57 17.76
C VAL A 7 10.23 -24.15 18.10
N GLY A 8 11.35 -24.00 18.81
CA GLY A 8 11.94 -22.68 19.12
C GLY A 8 12.42 -21.94 17.86
N PHE A 9 13.05 -22.65 16.92
CA PHE A 9 13.50 -22.07 15.65
C PHE A 9 12.33 -21.66 14.75
N PHE A 10 11.23 -22.43 14.75
CA PHE A 10 10.01 -22.09 14.01
C PHE A 10 9.32 -20.86 14.59
N ALA A 11 9.20 -20.76 15.92
CA ALA A 11 8.61 -19.60 16.59
C ALA A 11 9.42 -18.31 16.40
N MET A 12 10.76 -18.39 16.35
CA MET A 12 11.60 -17.25 16.00
C MET A 12 11.42 -16.81 14.54
N ARG A 13 11.33 -17.74 13.58
CA ARG A 13 11.11 -17.37 12.16
C ARG A 13 9.79 -16.65 11.92
N VAL A 14 8.74 -17.01 12.64
CA VAL A 14 7.43 -16.34 12.53
C VAL A 14 7.45 -14.91 13.10
N SER A 15 8.38 -14.60 14.00
CA SER A 15 8.44 -13.30 14.68
C SER A 15 9.12 -12.17 13.88
N PHE A 16 9.81 -12.50 12.78
CA PHE A 16 10.57 -11.55 11.96
C PHE A 16 9.92 -11.17 10.62
N ALA A 17 8.68 -11.57 10.36
CA ALA A 17 7.95 -11.08 9.18
C ALA A 17 7.68 -9.58 9.32
N TYR A 18 8.05 -8.81 8.30
CA TYR A 18 7.91 -7.35 8.27
C TYR A 18 6.45 -6.97 8.52
N SER A 19 6.22 -6.06 9.48
CA SER A 19 4.86 -5.82 9.98
C SER A 19 3.97 -5.06 9.00
N ALA A 20 4.54 -4.29 8.06
CA ALA A 20 3.75 -3.55 7.08
C ALA A 20 3.16 -4.53 6.05
N VAL A 21 1.83 -4.55 5.92
CA VAL A 21 1.15 -5.54 5.08
C VAL A 21 0.64 -4.90 3.81
N CYS A 22 -0.12 -3.80 3.91
CA CYS A 22 -0.80 -3.23 2.75
C CYS A 22 -0.66 -1.72 2.70
N ALA A 23 -0.38 -1.17 1.53
CA ALA A 23 -0.36 0.27 1.28
C ALA A 23 -1.44 0.65 0.28
N TYR A 24 -2.14 1.76 0.52
CA TYR A 24 -3.26 2.21 -0.31
C TYR A 24 -3.10 3.68 -0.66
N ASN A 25 -3.25 3.99 -1.94
CA ASN A 25 -3.27 5.32 -2.49
C ASN A 25 -4.69 5.85 -2.60
N PHE A 26 -4.88 7.13 -2.30
CA PHE A 26 -6.16 7.82 -2.39
C PHE A 26 -6.19 8.77 -3.59
N GLY A 27 -7.31 8.82 -4.29
CA GLY A 27 -7.53 9.76 -5.38
C GLY A 27 -7.68 11.18 -4.86
N ASP A 28 -6.96 12.12 -5.47
CA ASP A 28 -6.92 13.52 -5.06
C ASP A 28 -6.80 14.47 -6.26
N ARG A 29 -7.91 15.12 -6.64
CA ARG A 29 -7.98 16.02 -7.81
C ARG A 29 -7.00 17.19 -7.75
N LYS A 30 -6.69 17.67 -6.54
CA LYS A 30 -5.73 18.76 -6.30
C LYS A 30 -4.31 18.23 -6.01
N GLY A 31 -4.13 16.91 -6.01
CA GLY A 31 -2.84 16.26 -5.82
C GLY A 31 -1.97 16.31 -7.07
N ASN A 32 -0.91 15.49 -7.06
CA ASN A 32 0.00 15.31 -8.19
C ASN A 32 0.19 13.82 -8.50
N GLY A 33 0.78 13.54 -9.67
CA GLY A 33 1.15 12.21 -10.12
C GLY A 33 0.04 11.17 -9.99
N TYR A 34 0.36 10.06 -9.32
CA TYR A 34 -0.53 8.91 -9.15
C TYR A 34 -1.88 9.29 -8.50
N ASN A 35 -1.87 10.09 -7.43
CA ASN A 35 -3.09 10.46 -6.72
C ASN A 35 -4.04 11.33 -7.57
N LYS A 36 -3.49 12.25 -8.38
CA LYS A 36 -4.30 13.08 -9.29
C LYS A 36 -4.97 12.23 -10.37
N MET A 37 -4.19 11.35 -11.00
CA MET A 37 -4.68 10.43 -12.03
C MET A 37 -5.81 9.54 -11.49
N LEU A 38 -5.65 8.97 -10.29
CA LEU A 38 -6.71 8.15 -9.67
C LEU A 38 -8.03 8.93 -9.59
N ALA A 39 -7.96 10.19 -9.16
CA ALA A 39 -9.12 11.05 -9.04
C ALA A 39 -9.75 11.41 -10.41
N GLU A 40 -8.95 11.61 -11.45
CA GLU A 40 -9.43 11.87 -12.82
C GLU A 40 -10.17 10.65 -13.40
N LEU A 41 -9.70 9.44 -13.07
CA LEU A 41 -10.36 8.18 -13.43
C LEU A 41 -11.52 7.78 -12.49
N ASN A 42 -11.90 8.64 -11.55
CA ASN A 42 -12.91 8.36 -10.51
C ASN A 42 -12.60 7.12 -9.65
N ILE A 43 -11.32 6.84 -9.43
CA ILE A 43 -10.83 5.81 -8.51
C ILE A 43 -10.53 6.49 -7.17
N LYS A 44 -11.33 6.17 -6.15
CA LYS A 44 -11.18 6.78 -4.82
C LYS A 44 -9.98 6.23 -4.06
N ILE A 45 -9.77 4.92 -4.16
CA ILE A 45 -8.72 4.19 -3.45
C ILE A 45 -8.19 3.12 -4.41
N SER A 46 -6.87 2.94 -4.44
CA SER A 46 -6.20 1.84 -5.14
C SER A 46 -5.10 1.28 -4.27
N LEU A 47 -4.90 -0.04 -4.32
CA LEU A 47 -3.73 -0.70 -3.76
C LEU A 47 -2.47 -0.09 -4.37
N HIS A 48 -1.52 0.27 -3.51
CA HIS A 48 -0.16 0.60 -3.90
C HIS A 48 0.62 -0.71 -4.03
N GLY A 49 0.67 -1.49 -2.94
CA GLY A 49 1.42 -2.73 -2.87
C GLY A 49 1.22 -3.47 -1.55
N GLU A 50 1.79 -4.66 -1.50
CA GLU A 50 1.83 -5.54 -0.32
C GLU A 50 3.29 -5.61 0.15
N PHE A 51 3.55 -5.34 1.43
CA PHE A 51 4.90 -5.04 1.95
C PHE A 51 5.43 -6.04 3.01
N SER A 52 4.79 -7.20 3.20
CA SER A 52 5.21 -8.20 4.20
C SER A 52 6.60 -8.77 3.96
N ASN A 53 7.14 -8.60 2.76
CA ASN A 53 8.51 -8.95 2.43
C ASN A 53 9.23 -7.82 1.70
N GLN A 54 10.55 -7.77 1.84
CA GLN A 54 11.41 -6.88 1.07
C GLN A 54 12.60 -7.67 0.53
N GLN A 55 12.70 -7.73 -0.79
CA GLN A 55 13.83 -8.32 -1.49
C GLN A 55 15.07 -7.45 -1.32
N LYS A 56 16.20 -8.10 -0.98
CA LYS A 56 17.51 -7.43 -0.94
C LYS A 56 18.07 -7.21 -2.34
N ASN A 57 17.75 -8.12 -3.26
CA ASN A 57 18.14 -8.06 -4.66
C ASN A 57 16.87 -8.00 -5.53
N GLU A 58 16.63 -6.86 -6.17
CA GLU A 58 15.50 -6.66 -7.09
C GLU A 58 15.72 -7.34 -8.46
N SER A 59 16.72 -8.22 -8.57
CA SER A 59 17.11 -8.92 -9.80
C SER A 59 16.34 -10.22 -10.00
N GLY A 60 16.13 -10.57 -11.27
CA GLY A 60 15.54 -11.83 -11.70
C GLY A 60 14.33 -11.67 -12.61
N GLU A 61 14.18 -12.61 -13.53
CA GLU A 61 13.16 -12.61 -14.59
C GLU A 61 11.75 -12.97 -14.09
N LYS A 62 11.63 -13.41 -12.81
CA LYS A 62 10.37 -13.88 -12.21
C LYS A 62 9.24 -12.85 -12.23
N CYS A 63 9.57 -11.56 -12.33
CA CYS A 63 8.61 -10.46 -12.34
C CYS A 63 8.54 -9.72 -13.69
N ASP A 64 9.17 -10.23 -14.75
CA ASP A 64 9.17 -9.54 -16.06
C ASP A 64 7.90 -9.78 -16.86
N LYS A 65 7.11 -10.80 -16.48
CA LYS A 65 5.78 -11.07 -17.04
C LYS A 65 4.76 -11.12 -15.92
N ILE A 66 3.78 -10.23 -15.95
CA ILE A 66 2.67 -10.16 -15.01
C ILE A 66 1.40 -10.56 -15.75
N ASP A 67 0.67 -11.55 -15.24
CA ASP A 67 -0.67 -11.85 -15.73
C ASP A 67 -1.69 -10.88 -15.12
N LEU A 68 -2.04 -9.83 -15.86
CA LEU A 68 -3.00 -8.81 -15.43
C LEU A 68 -4.44 -9.35 -15.32
N SER A 69 -4.74 -10.52 -15.91
CA SER A 69 -6.08 -11.13 -15.80
C SER A 69 -6.43 -11.55 -14.38
N ILE A 70 -5.42 -11.70 -13.51
CA ILE A 70 -5.57 -11.96 -12.07
C ILE A 70 -6.31 -10.78 -11.39
N ILE A 71 -6.14 -9.55 -11.88
CA ILE A 71 -6.80 -8.36 -11.36
C ILE A 71 -8.16 -8.20 -12.05
N LYS A 72 -9.19 -8.89 -11.52
CA LYS A 72 -10.55 -8.85 -12.09
C LYS A 72 -11.14 -7.44 -12.25
N ASN A 73 -10.78 -6.53 -11.34
CA ASN A 73 -11.14 -5.12 -11.42
C ASN A 73 -9.87 -4.27 -11.34
N PRO A 74 -9.40 -3.69 -12.45
CA PRO A 74 -8.18 -2.88 -12.48
C PRO A 74 -8.18 -1.71 -11.50
N ARG A 75 -9.36 -1.24 -11.06
CA ARG A 75 -9.47 -0.15 -10.07
C ARG A 75 -9.00 -0.55 -8.67
N ILE A 76 -8.93 -1.84 -8.36
CA ILE A 76 -8.45 -2.33 -7.07
C ILE A 76 -6.94 -2.11 -6.94
N TRP A 77 -6.18 -2.37 -8.01
CA TRP A 77 -4.74 -2.20 -8.05
C TRP A 77 -4.33 -1.60 -9.38
N TYR A 78 -4.62 -0.31 -9.53
CA TYR A 78 -4.41 0.41 -10.76
C TYR A 78 -2.93 0.67 -10.99
N SER A 79 -2.49 0.55 -12.24
CA SER A 79 -1.11 0.79 -12.64
C SER A 79 -1.13 1.48 -13.98
N PHE A 80 -0.29 2.50 -14.16
CA PHE A 80 -0.26 3.30 -15.37
C PHE A 80 1.17 3.46 -15.88
N LYS A 81 1.28 3.86 -17.15
CA LYS A 81 2.57 3.99 -17.83
C LYS A 81 3.42 5.14 -17.28
N SER A 82 2.85 6.35 -17.20
CA SER A 82 3.47 7.53 -16.59
C SER A 82 2.41 8.54 -16.10
N GLU A 83 2.84 9.56 -15.35
CA GLU A 83 1.92 10.59 -14.84
C GLU A 83 1.23 11.38 -15.96
N THR A 84 1.80 11.37 -17.16
CA THR A 84 1.28 12.01 -18.38
C THR A 84 0.57 11.02 -19.31
N GLU A 85 0.76 9.72 -19.13
CA GLU A 85 0.18 8.65 -19.94
C GLU A 85 -0.57 7.66 -19.04
N HIS A 86 -1.88 7.88 -18.91
CA HIS A 86 -2.76 7.14 -17.98
C HIS A 86 -3.18 5.76 -18.49
N GLU A 87 -2.61 5.31 -19.61
CA GLU A 87 -2.79 3.97 -20.14
C GLU A 87 -2.45 2.93 -19.06
N PHE A 88 -3.36 1.98 -18.87
CA PHE A 88 -3.17 0.91 -17.91
C PHE A 88 -2.00 0.00 -18.33
N THR A 89 -1.06 -0.25 -17.43
CA THR A 89 0.12 -1.10 -17.70
C THR A 89 0.47 -1.98 -16.50
N ASP A 90 1.39 -2.93 -16.66
CA ASP A 90 1.90 -3.77 -15.57
C ASP A 90 3.08 -3.16 -14.80
N ARG A 91 3.46 -1.90 -15.08
CA ARG A 91 4.69 -1.29 -14.56
C ARG A 91 4.77 -1.28 -13.04
N LEU A 92 3.71 -0.85 -12.34
CA LEU A 92 3.67 -0.85 -10.88
C LEU A 92 3.72 -2.29 -10.37
N HIS A 93 2.94 -3.20 -10.95
CA HIS A 93 2.91 -4.61 -10.51
C HIS A 93 4.27 -5.29 -10.63
N LYS A 94 5.02 -5.01 -11.70
CA LYS A 94 6.40 -5.48 -11.87
C LYS A 94 7.33 -4.92 -10.79
N HIS A 95 7.25 -3.62 -10.54
CA HIS A 95 8.04 -2.95 -9.50
C HIS A 95 7.76 -3.55 -8.13
N GLU A 96 6.48 -3.65 -7.77
CA GLU A 96 6.04 -4.24 -6.50
C GLU A 96 6.46 -5.70 -6.38
N CYS A 97 6.31 -6.51 -7.43
CA CYS A 97 6.77 -7.90 -7.46
C CYS A 97 8.28 -8.00 -7.22
N LYS A 98 9.10 -7.20 -7.93
CA LYS A 98 10.57 -7.25 -7.79
C LYS A 98 11.03 -6.91 -6.38
N ARG A 99 10.30 -6.03 -5.70
CA ARG A 99 10.65 -5.50 -4.38
C ARG A 99 10.07 -6.30 -3.23
N HIS A 100 8.90 -6.91 -3.41
CA HIS A 100 8.12 -7.43 -2.29
C HIS A 100 7.69 -8.90 -2.42
N ARG A 101 8.02 -9.58 -3.52
CA ARG A 101 7.81 -11.04 -3.61
C ARG A 101 8.61 -11.80 -2.56
N LEU A 102 8.17 -12.99 -2.18
CA LEU A 102 9.00 -13.96 -1.44
C LEU A 102 10.07 -14.58 -2.35
N ASP A 103 11.13 -15.14 -1.76
CA ASP A 103 12.29 -15.66 -2.52
C ASP A 103 11.90 -16.70 -3.59
N ASN A 104 10.97 -17.59 -3.22
CA ASN A 104 10.47 -18.69 -4.05
C ASN A 104 9.16 -18.36 -4.80
N GLU A 105 8.70 -17.12 -4.71
CA GLU A 105 7.45 -16.68 -5.33
C GLU A 105 7.71 -16.16 -6.75
N ASP A 106 6.86 -16.56 -7.70
CA ASP A 106 6.79 -15.99 -9.05
C ASP A 106 5.80 -14.82 -9.11
N SER A 107 5.72 -14.14 -10.25
CA SER A 107 4.81 -13.01 -10.43
C SER A 107 3.35 -13.33 -10.13
N ASN A 108 2.85 -14.47 -10.61
CA ASN A 108 1.44 -14.83 -10.45
C ASN A 108 1.08 -15.16 -9.00
N ALA A 109 1.96 -15.87 -8.30
CA ALA A 109 1.82 -16.17 -6.89
C ALA A 109 1.85 -14.87 -6.05
N PHE A 110 2.78 -13.96 -6.35
CA PHE A 110 2.84 -12.64 -5.73
C PHE A 110 1.55 -11.85 -5.92
N MET A 111 1.07 -11.73 -7.16
CA MET A 111 -0.15 -10.98 -7.47
C MET A 111 -1.37 -11.53 -6.73
N LYS A 112 -1.52 -12.86 -6.70
CA LYS A 112 -2.61 -13.52 -5.95
C LYS A 112 -2.50 -13.27 -4.45
N ARG A 113 -1.30 -13.40 -3.87
CA ARG A 113 -1.07 -13.15 -2.46
C ARG A 113 -1.37 -11.69 -2.10
N ALA A 114 -0.84 -10.74 -2.85
CA ALA A 114 -1.05 -9.32 -2.62
C ALA A 114 -2.54 -8.94 -2.69
N ILE A 115 -3.28 -9.40 -3.69
CA ILE A 115 -4.73 -9.14 -3.79
C ILE A 115 -5.48 -9.82 -2.63
N ASN A 116 -5.18 -11.08 -2.31
CA ASN A 116 -5.88 -11.80 -1.24
C ASN A 116 -5.60 -11.21 0.15
N THR A 117 -4.40 -10.69 0.36
CA THR A 117 -3.99 -10.08 1.62
C THR A 117 -4.55 -8.66 1.75
N CYS A 118 -4.51 -7.88 0.66
CA CYS A 118 -4.84 -6.46 0.67
C CYS A 118 -6.20 -6.12 0.05
N LYS A 119 -7.09 -7.11 -0.15
CA LYS A 119 -8.45 -6.90 -0.67
C LYS A 119 -9.28 -5.94 0.18
N GLU A 120 -9.01 -5.87 1.47
CA GLU A 120 -9.74 -5.09 2.46
C GLU A 120 -8.78 -4.15 3.18
N LEU A 121 -9.23 -2.93 3.48
CA LEU A 121 -8.46 -1.92 4.20
C LEU A 121 -8.40 -2.26 5.70
N VAL A 122 -7.73 -3.34 6.07
CA VAL A 122 -7.68 -3.90 7.42
C VAL A 122 -6.25 -3.88 7.95
N GLY A 123 -6.11 -3.56 9.25
CA GLY A 123 -4.82 -3.52 9.95
C GLY A 123 -4.68 -2.26 10.81
N TYR A 124 -3.56 -2.16 11.52
CA TYR A 124 -3.21 -0.98 12.29
C TYR A 124 -2.47 0.03 11.44
N LEU A 125 -2.74 1.33 11.63
CA LEU A 125 -2.01 2.39 10.95
C LEU A 125 -0.52 2.36 11.30
N ASN A 126 0.33 2.25 10.27
CA ASN A 126 1.78 2.35 10.40
C ASN A 126 2.26 3.75 9.99
N THR A 127 1.89 4.15 8.77
CA THR A 127 2.31 5.42 8.17
C THR A 127 1.15 6.07 7.44
N VAL A 128 1.05 7.38 7.53
CA VAL A 128 0.14 8.21 6.73
C VAL A 128 0.98 9.23 5.97
N TYR A 129 0.82 9.28 4.66
CA TYR A 129 1.39 10.33 3.82
C TYR A 129 0.31 11.35 3.49
N CYS A 130 0.61 12.63 3.72
CA CYS A 130 -0.27 13.73 3.41
C CYS A 130 0.32 14.66 2.36
N ARG A 131 -0.55 15.45 1.74
CA ARG A 131 -0.19 16.82 1.32
C ARG A 131 -0.91 17.83 2.19
N ILE A 132 -0.42 19.05 2.18
CA ILE A 132 -1.07 20.19 2.82
C ILE A 132 -1.99 20.86 1.79
N ASP A 133 -3.25 21.08 2.16
CA ASP A 133 -4.13 22.00 1.46
C ASP A 133 -4.05 23.35 2.19
N ALA A 134 -3.25 24.28 1.65
CA ALA A 134 -2.98 25.55 2.30
C ALA A 134 -4.23 26.44 2.37
N ASP A 135 -5.05 26.41 1.31
CA ASP A 135 -6.30 27.19 1.22
C ASP A 135 -7.27 26.80 2.34
N LYS A 136 -7.37 25.50 2.62
CA LYS A 136 -8.29 24.94 3.63
C LYS A 136 -7.63 24.65 4.97
N GLN A 137 -6.33 24.92 5.10
CA GLN A 137 -5.53 24.62 6.30
C GLN A 137 -5.74 23.19 6.83
N LEU A 138 -5.72 22.19 5.94
CA LEU A 138 -5.96 20.80 6.32
C LEU A 138 -4.93 19.84 5.73
N ASN A 139 -4.80 18.68 6.37
CA ASN A 139 -4.02 17.55 5.85
C ASN A 139 -4.90 16.70 4.93
N VAL A 140 -4.50 16.54 3.67
CA VAL A 140 -5.13 15.61 2.72
C VAL A 140 -4.32 14.32 2.66
N VAL A 141 -4.93 13.20 3.05
CA VAL A 141 -4.28 11.89 3.01
C VAL A 141 -4.13 11.44 1.56
N LYS A 142 -2.89 11.12 1.18
CA LYS A 142 -2.53 10.60 -0.14
C LYS A 142 -2.30 9.10 -0.13
N GLU A 143 -1.71 8.60 0.95
CA GLU A 143 -1.41 7.18 1.12
C GLU A 143 -1.51 6.78 2.59
N VAL A 144 -1.96 5.56 2.85
CA VAL A 144 -1.83 4.91 4.15
C VAL A 144 -1.12 3.58 4.00
N ILE A 145 -0.23 3.29 4.94
CA ILE A 145 0.40 1.98 5.10
C ILE A 145 -0.14 1.35 6.37
N LEU A 146 -0.66 0.13 6.25
CA LEU A 146 -1.21 -0.68 7.33
C LEU A 146 -0.24 -1.80 7.70
N GLN A 147 -0.40 -2.32 8.92
CA GLN A 147 0.41 -3.40 9.47
C GLN A 147 -0.39 -4.28 10.44
N ASP A 148 0.10 -5.49 10.71
CA ASP A 148 -0.58 -6.43 11.61
C ASP A 148 -0.44 -6.09 13.10
N LYS A 149 0.62 -5.36 13.48
CA LYS A 149 0.94 -5.08 14.88
C LYS A 149 0.63 -3.63 15.24
N VAL A 150 0.02 -3.42 16.41
CA VAL A 150 -0.16 -2.07 16.97
C VAL A 150 1.19 -1.40 17.14
N ARG A 151 1.31 -0.15 16.68
CA ARG A 151 2.47 0.71 16.97
C ARG A 151 2.08 1.78 17.97
N SER A 152 3.01 2.09 18.86
CA SER A 152 2.88 3.21 19.80
C SER A 152 2.89 4.58 19.10
N ARG A 153 3.45 4.66 17.89
CA ARG A 153 3.53 5.91 17.11
C ARG A 153 3.28 5.64 15.62
N ILE A 154 2.31 6.38 15.08
CA ILE A 154 2.01 6.42 13.64
C ILE A 154 2.95 7.43 12.98
N ARG A 155 3.65 7.02 11.92
CA ARG A 155 4.48 7.92 11.13
C ARG A 155 3.59 8.82 10.26
N LYS A 156 3.85 10.13 10.26
CA LYS A 156 3.09 11.12 9.47
C LYS A 156 4.05 11.89 8.58
N ASN A 157 4.05 11.59 7.29
CA ASN A 157 4.98 12.15 6.31
C ASN A 157 4.27 13.21 5.47
N GLY A 158 4.85 14.41 5.35
CA GLY A 158 4.24 15.52 4.60
C GLY A 158 3.00 16.13 5.26
N CYS A 159 2.61 15.68 6.45
CA CYS A 159 1.48 16.23 7.21
C CYS A 159 1.93 17.39 8.10
N HIS A 160 1.14 18.46 8.15
CA HIS A 160 1.34 19.56 9.09
C HIS A 160 0.80 19.19 10.48
N LYS A 161 1.58 19.45 11.54
CA LYS A 161 1.22 19.04 12.92
C LYS A 161 0.01 19.80 13.47
N SER A 162 -0.17 21.07 13.10
CA SER A 162 -1.27 21.89 13.63
C SER A 162 -2.62 21.59 12.99
N TYR A 163 -2.66 21.00 11.79
CA TYR A 163 -3.91 20.70 11.08
C TYR A 163 -4.54 19.38 11.54
N SER A 164 -4.53 19.15 12.86
CA SER A 164 -5.14 17.97 13.46
C SER A 164 -6.66 18.09 13.48
N VAL A 165 -7.36 16.95 13.37
CA VAL A 165 -8.83 16.82 13.30
C VAL A 165 -9.57 17.39 14.54
N ARG A 166 -8.87 17.98 15.52
CA ARG A 166 -9.52 18.61 16.68
C ARG A 166 -10.49 19.73 16.29
N ASP A 167 -10.33 20.34 15.12
CA ASP A 167 -11.19 21.44 14.67
C ASP A 167 -12.28 21.02 13.66
N ALA A 168 -12.24 19.79 13.12
CA ALA A 168 -13.17 19.34 12.09
C ALA A 168 -14.45 18.65 12.64
N VAL A 169 -14.52 18.37 13.95
CA VAL A 169 -15.70 17.73 14.57
C VAL A 169 -16.81 18.76 14.91
N ARG A 170 -16.58 20.06 14.67
CA ARG A 170 -17.56 21.10 15.02
C ARG A 170 -18.46 21.57 13.90
N THR A 171 -18.20 21.14 12.66
CA THR A 171 -19.06 21.48 11.52
C THR A 171 -19.23 20.25 10.65
N GLU A 172 -20.48 19.78 10.62
CA GLU A 172 -21.04 18.80 9.68
C GLU A 172 -21.08 17.34 10.17
N ASN A 173 -22.21 17.06 10.83
CA ASN A 173 -22.99 15.84 10.66
C ASN A 173 -22.91 15.27 9.22
N LYS A 174 -22.92 13.93 9.16
CA LYS A 174 -23.15 13.01 8.02
C LYS A 174 -21.90 12.48 7.35
N CYS A 175 -21.51 11.26 7.73
CA CYS A 175 -21.30 10.14 6.80
C CYS A 175 -21.24 8.82 7.60
N PHE A 176 -22.29 8.00 7.42
CA PHE A 176 -22.52 6.58 7.74
C PHE A 176 -22.07 6.02 9.09
#